data_AF-A0A0P9EVW3-F1
#
_entry.id   AF-A0A0P9EVW3-F1
#
_cell.length_a   1.000
_cell.length_b   1.000
_cell.length_c   1.000
_cell.angle_alpha   90.00
_cell.angle_beta   90.00
_cell.angle_gamma   90.00
#
_symmetry.space_group_name_H-M   'P 1'
#
loop_
_entity.id
_entity.type
_entity.pdbx_description
1 polymer ?
#
loop_
_entity_poly.entity_id
_entity_poly.type
_entity_poly.pdbx_seq_one_letter_code
_entity_poly.pdbx_strand_id
1 'polypeptide(L)'
;MRGTVNHYDFGDYRFNMEFDSGAGPETQHVVWVYDRTGEPVRDDRGYQVRRYFKEFNQRHVRNFCMKFASDAAYRSTYLTKEAALQNDE
;
A
#
# COMPACT_ATOMS: atom_id res chain seq x y z
N MET A 1 1.16 15.45 -11.66
CA MET A 1 2.55 14.94 -11.71
C MET A 1 2.60 13.70 -10.85
N ARG A 2 3.19 12.61 -11.34
CA ARG A 2 3.38 11.37 -10.56
C ARG A 2 4.86 11.14 -10.35
N GLY A 3 5.26 10.88 -9.11
CA GLY A 3 6.64 10.60 -8.77
C GLY A 3 6.72 9.70 -7.55
N THR A 4 7.68 8.78 -7.56
CA THR A 4 8.00 7.98 -6.38
C THR A 4 8.59 8.90 -5.31
N VAL A 5 7.95 8.93 -4.15
CA VAL A 5 8.36 9.74 -3.00
C VAL A 5 9.32 8.95 -2.11
N ASN A 6 9.06 7.65 -1.94
CA ASN A 6 9.85 6.80 -1.07
C ASN A 6 9.66 5.32 -1.42
N HIS A 7 10.55 4.45 -0.93
CA HIS A 7 10.34 3.01 -0.93
C HIS A 7 10.72 2.38 0.40
N TYR A 8 10.12 1.24 0.71
CA TYR A 8 10.44 0.42 1.87
C TYR A 8 10.56 -1.04 1.45
N ASP A 9 11.51 -1.76 2.02
CA ASP A 9 11.63 -3.20 1.86
C ASP A 9 11.49 -3.87 3.24
N PHE A 10 10.53 -4.79 3.36
CA PHE A 10 10.29 -5.57 4.58
C PHE A 10 9.90 -7.00 4.22
N GLY A 11 10.63 -7.98 4.76
CA GLY A 11 10.40 -9.39 4.45
C GLY A 11 10.51 -9.66 2.94
N ASP A 12 9.54 -10.38 2.39
CA ASP A 12 9.45 -10.67 0.96
C ASP A 12 8.68 -9.62 0.16
N TYR A 13 8.56 -8.39 0.67
CA TYR A 13 7.78 -7.32 0.05
C TYR A 13 8.56 -6.03 -0.13
N ARG A 14 8.29 -5.37 -1.24
CA ARG A 14 8.69 -3.99 -1.54
C ARG A 14 7.46 -3.10 -1.61
N PHE A 15 7.58 -1.90 -1.07
CA PHE A 15 6.51 -0.90 -1.02
C PHE A 15 6.99 0.36 -1.71
N ASN A 16 6.33 0.76 -2.80
CA ASN A 16 6.63 2.03 -3.48
C ASN A 16 5.57 3.05 -3.13
N MET A 17 6.01 4.17 -2.56
CA MET A 17 5.13 5.28 -2.27
C MET A 17 5.17 6.28 -3.43
N GLU A 18 4.01 6.65 -3.92
CA GLU A 18 3.85 7.65 -4.98
C GLU A 18 3.02 8.82 -4.49
N PHE A 19 3.36 10.01 -4.99
CA PHE A 19 2.53 11.20 -4.89
C PHE A 19 1.86 11.47 -6.23
N ASP A 20 0.53 11.53 -6.25
CA ASP A 20 -0.27 11.93 -7.38
C ASP A 20 -0.97 13.26 -7.08
N SER A 21 -0.37 14.34 -7.56
CA SER A 21 -0.89 15.71 -7.38
C SER A 21 -2.22 15.96 -8.12
N GLY A 22 -2.62 15.05 -9.02
CA GLY A 22 -3.89 15.13 -9.77
C GLY A 22 -5.02 14.33 -9.13
N ALA A 23 -4.72 13.53 -8.09
CA ALA A 23 -5.73 12.84 -7.31
C ALA A 23 -6.41 13.83 -6.34
N GLY A 24 -7.65 13.52 -5.93
CA GLY A 24 -8.37 14.34 -4.95
C GLY A 24 -7.57 14.50 -3.65
N PRO A 25 -7.81 15.55 -2.84
CA PRO A 25 -6.97 15.92 -1.69
C PRO A 25 -6.75 14.77 -0.69
N GLU A 26 -7.68 13.82 -0.61
CA GLU A 26 -7.64 12.66 0.30
C GLU A 26 -6.83 11.46 -0.25
N THR A 27 -6.43 11.49 -1.51
CA THR A 27 -5.87 10.34 -2.27
C THR A 27 -4.50 10.61 -2.88
N GLN A 28 -3.85 11.70 -2.47
CA GLN A 28 -2.63 12.18 -3.11
C GLN A 28 -1.41 11.29 -2.84
N HIS A 29 -1.42 10.49 -1.77
CA HIS A 29 -0.33 9.58 -1.46
C HIS A 29 -0.83 8.15 -1.50
N VAL A 30 -0.16 7.31 -2.29
CA VAL A 30 -0.49 5.89 -2.41
C VAL A 30 0.75 5.04 -2.19
N VAL A 31 0.59 3.93 -1.49
CA VAL A 31 1.61 2.89 -1.35
C VAL A 31 1.18 1.70 -2.18
N TRP A 32 2.02 1.32 -3.13
CA TRP A 32 1.88 0.13 -3.97
C TRP A 32 2.72 -1.01 -3.42
N VAL A 33 2.15 -2.22 -3.40
CA VAL A 33 2.82 -3.41 -2.88
C VAL A 33 3.34 -4.27 -4.03
N TYR A 34 4.58 -4.70 -3.90
CA TYR A 34 5.30 -5.61 -4.78
C TYR A 34 5.90 -6.74 -3.95
N ASP A 35 6.09 -7.90 -4.56
CA ASP A 35 6.86 -8.98 -3.94
C ASP A 35 8.38 -8.76 -4.11
N ARG A 36 9.17 -9.66 -3.53
CA ARG A 36 10.65 -9.64 -3.61
C ARG A 36 11.21 -9.74 -5.03
N THR A 37 10.42 -10.23 -6.00
CA THR A 37 10.81 -10.34 -7.40
C THR A 37 10.51 -9.05 -8.18
N GLY A 38 9.75 -8.14 -7.57
CA GLY A 38 9.30 -6.90 -8.18
C GLY A 38 7.93 -7.02 -8.86
N GLU A 39 7.26 -8.16 -8.72
CA GLU A 39 5.93 -8.37 -9.29
C GLU A 39 4.85 -7.73 -8.40
N PRO A 40 3.80 -7.10 -8.98
CA PRO A 40 2.69 -6.55 -8.22
C PRO A 40 1.98 -7.61 -7.38
N VAL A 41 1.84 -7.37 -6.08
CA VAL A 41 0.98 -8.21 -5.23
C VAL A 41 -0.47 -7.88 -5.59
N ARG A 42 -1.27 -8.91 -5.88
CA ARG A 42 -2.66 -8.78 -6.28
C ARG A 42 -3.61 -9.38 -5.24
N ASP A 43 -4.78 -8.78 -5.10
CA ASP A 43 -5.88 -9.33 -4.33
C ASP A 43 -6.59 -10.48 -5.08
N ASP A 44 -7.56 -11.11 -4.43
CA ASP A 44 -8.42 -12.17 -4.98
C ASP A 44 -9.25 -11.76 -6.21
N ARG A 45 -9.34 -10.46 -6.49
CA ARG A 45 -10.00 -9.88 -7.67
C ARG A 45 -9.01 -9.55 -8.79
N GLY A 46 -7.72 -9.73 -8.57
CA GLY A 46 -6.66 -9.45 -9.52
C GLY A 46 -6.20 -7.98 -9.55
N TYR A 47 -6.69 -7.12 -8.65
CA TYR A 47 -6.22 -5.74 -8.52
C TYR A 47 -4.93 -5.68 -7.72
N GLN A 48 -4.01 -4.80 -8.11
CA GLN A 48 -2.81 -4.57 -7.32
C GLN A 48 -3.17 -3.97 -5.97
N VAL A 49 -2.62 -4.57 -4.91
CA VAL A 49 -2.77 -4.11 -3.54
C VAL A 49 -2.14 -2.73 -3.40
N ARG A 50 -2.94 -1.80 -2.85
CA ARG A 50 -2.51 -0.44 -2.56
C ARG A 50 -3.18 0.09 -1.30
N ARG A 51 -2.58 1.12 -0.71
CA ARG A 51 -3.19 1.89 0.37
C ARG A 51 -3.01 3.38 0.16
N TYR A 52 -4.08 4.14 0.28
CA TYR A 52 -4.03 5.60 0.27
C TYR A 52 -3.71 6.16 1.66
N PHE A 53 -3.05 7.31 1.67
CA PHE A 53 -2.78 8.11 2.84
C PHE A 53 -3.19 9.55 2.53
N LYS A 54 -4.07 10.12 3.37
CA LYS A 54 -4.50 11.52 3.27
C LYS A 54 -3.32 12.48 3.34
N GLU A 55 -2.42 12.24 4.29
CA GLU A 55 -1.20 13.01 4.48
C GLU A 55 0.02 12.08 4.55
N PHE A 56 1.16 12.54 4.05
CA PHE A 56 2.41 11.80 4.21
C PHE A 56 2.89 11.88 5.66
N ASN A 57 2.68 10.80 6.40
CA ASN A 57 3.33 10.56 7.68
C ASN A 57 4.23 9.33 7.58
N GLN A 58 5.54 9.57 7.53
CA GLN A 58 6.55 8.52 7.34
C GLN A 58 6.44 7.39 8.37
N ARG A 59 6.08 7.70 9.62
CA ARG A 59 5.89 6.70 10.68
C ARG A 59 4.68 5.82 10.39
N HIS A 60 3.57 6.41 9.96
CA HIS A 60 2.35 5.66 9.63
C HIS A 60 2.56 4.77 8.40
N VAL A 61 3.20 5.30 7.35
CA VAL A 61 3.53 4.53 6.14
C VAL A 61 4.45 3.36 6.50
N ARG A 62 5.52 3.61 7.26
CA ARG A 62 6.44 2.55 7.69
C ARG A 62 5.73 1.49 8.54
N ASN A 63 4.85 1.89 9.46
CA ASN A 63 4.08 0.97 10.30
C ASN A 63 3.16 0.08 9.46
N PHE A 64 2.48 0.65 8.47
CA PHE A 64 1.70 -0.12 7.50
C PHE A 64 2.58 -1.16 6.78
N CYS A 65 3.70 -0.73 6.20
CA CYS A 65 4.58 -1.61 5.43
C CYS A 65 5.13 -2.77 6.29
N MET A 66 5.60 -2.46 7.50
CA MET A 66 6.06 -3.50 8.44
C MET A 66 4.94 -4.46 8.81
N LYS A 67 3.76 -3.96 9.19
CA LYS A 67 2.65 -4.81 9.63
C LYS A 67 2.15 -5.68 8.47
N PHE A 68 2.06 -5.14 7.27
CA PHE A 68 1.71 -5.92 6.07
C PHE A 68 2.70 -7.07 5.83
N ALA A 69 3.99 -6.79 5.97
CA ALA A 69 5.02 -7.81 5.77
C ALA A 69 5.01 -8.89 6.86
N SER A 70 4.87 -8.51 8.14
CA SER A 70 5.05 -9.43 9.27
C SER A 70 3.79 -10.11 9.79
N ASP A 71 2.59 -9.55 9.54
CA ASP A 71 1.32 -10.06 10.09
C ASP A 71 0.44 -10.61 8.96
N ALA A 72 0.31 -11.95 8.92
CA ALA A 72 -0.48 -12.63 7.89
C ALA A 72 -1.98 -12.35 8.00
N ALA A 73 -2.51 -12.18 9.22
CA ALA A 73 -3.93 -11.88 9.41
C ALA A 73 -4.24 -10.46 8.92
N TYR A 74 -3.38 -9.50 9.28
CA TYR A 74 -3.48 -8.13 8.77
C TYR A 74 -3.30 -8.07 7.25
N ARG A 75 -2.33 -8.79 6.68
CA ARG A 75 -2.14 -8.85 5.23
C ARG A 75 -3.35 -9.43 4.51
N SER A 76 -4.03 -10.42 5.09
CA SER A 76 -5.26 -10.99 4.53
C SER A 76 -6.34 -9.92 4.31
N THR A 77 -6.40 -8.89 5.17
CA THR A 77 -7.33 -7.74 5.00
C THR A 77 -7.00 -6.83 3.82
N TYR A 78 -6.02 -7.17 2.99
CA TYR A 78 -5.75 -6.45 1.75
C TYR A 78 -5.78 -7.39 0.54
N LEU A 79 -5.78 -8.70 0.79
CA LEU A 79 -5.77 -9.73 -0.25
C LEU A 79 -7.17 -10.28 -0.51
N THR A 80 -8.14 -10.07 0.39
CA THR A 80 -9.49 -10.61 0.28
C THR A 80 -10.56 -9.52 0.19
N LYS A 81 -11.62 -9.83 -0.57
CA LYS A 81 -12.78 -8.95 -0.84
C LYS A 81 -13.46 -8.35 0.39
N GLU A 82 -13.46 -9.04 1.54
CA GLU A 82 -14.14 -8.57 2.76
C GLU A 82 -13.52 -7.31 3.37
N ALA A 83 -12.26 -7.03 3.06
CA ALA A 83 -11.53 -5.95 3.70
C ALA A 83 -11.38 -4.68 2.84
N ALA A 84 -11.82 -4.73 1.58
CA ALA A 84 -11.93 -3.55 0.72
C ALA A 84 -12.96 -2.52 1.23
N LEU A 85 -13.90 -2.93 2.10
CA LEU A 85 -14.93 -2.06 2.69
C LEU A 85 -14.48 -1.29 3.94
N GLN A 86 -13.25 -1.50 4.44
CA GLN A 86 -12.74 -0.86 5.67
C GLN A 86 -11.67 0.21 5.44
N ASN A 87 -11.31 0.51 4.19
CA ASN A 87 -10.23 1.47 3.89
C ASN A 87 -10.76 2.81 3.32
N ASP A 88 -12.08 3.06 3.42
CA ASP A 88 -12.76 4.29 3.01
C ASP A 88 -13.11 5.23 4.20
N GLU A 89 -12.48 5.04 5.38
CA GLU A 89 -12.55 5.98 6.53
C GLU A 89 -11.23 6.72 6.77
#